data_AF-A0A7X6X9Z8-F1
#
_entry.id   AF-A0A7X6X9Z8-F1
#
_cell.length_a   1.000
_cell.length_b   1.000
_cell.length_c   1.000
_cell.angle_alpha   90.00
_cell.angle_beta   90.00
_cell.angle_gamma   90.00
#
_symmetry.space_group_name_H-M   'P 1'
#
loop_
_entity.id
_entity.type
_entity.pdbx_description
1 polymer ?
#
loop_
_entity_poly.entity_id
_entity_poly.type
_entity_poly.pdbx_seq_one_letter_code
_entity_poly.pdbx_strand_id
1 'polypeptide(L)'
;MSREQILQHLDRIDPARCNYEEWAQVGMALQLEGLSASDWDLWSRRDPARYHEGECYKKWGSFASANASSPVTAGTIVHLSHEHNGPMASSTNVALDWDAVITVDAIIDAYEVAPKATEEPDDWNPANDLIRYLSTLFEASEH
;
A
#
# COMPACT_ATOMS: atom_id res chain seq x y z
N MET A 1 0.57 11.79 7.10
CA MET A 1 1.10 10.62 7.82
C MET A 1 2.14 11.12 8.83
N SER A 2 2.27 10.51 10.02
CA SER A 2 3.30 10.94 10.99
C SER A 2 4.68 10.35 10.66
N ARG A 3 5.77 11.02 11.06
CA ARG A 3 7.16 10.53 10.86
C ARG A 3 7.35 9.11 11.40
N GLU A 4 6.76 8.84 12.57
CA GLU A 4 6.87 7.55 13.24
C GLU A 4 6.21 6.42 12.43
N GLN A 5 5.03 6.67 11.85
CA GLN A 5 4.37 5.71 10.97
C GLN A 5 5.23 5.41 9.72
N ILE A 6 5.82 6.42 9.10
CA ILE A 6 6.68 6.22 7.91
C ILE A 6 7.86 5.31 8.24
N LEU A 7 8.51 5.51 9.38
CA LEU A 7 9.61 4.67 9.83
C LEU A 7 9.16 3.24 10.16
N GLN A 8 7.97 3.05 10.73
CA GLN A 8 7.41 1.71 10.98
C GLN A 8 7.16 0.94 9.67
N HIS A 9 6.62 1.60 8.65
CA HIS A 9 6.49 0.96 7.33
C HIS A 9 7.84 0.70 6.69
N LEU A 10 8.78 1.65 6.75
CA LEU A 10 10.13 1.48 6.23
C LEU A 10 10.85 0.29 6.85
N ASP A 11 10.69 0.06 8.15
CA ASP A 11 11.33 -1.05 8.86
C ASP A 11 10.88 -2.43 8.38
N ARG A 12 9.64 -2.53 7.88
CA ARG A 12 9.10 -3.75 7.28
C ARG A 12 9.70 -4.01 5.90
N ILE A 13 10.12 -2.99 5.17
CA ILE A 13 10.68 -3.16 3.83
C ILE A 13 12.13 -3.67 3.97
N ASP A 14 12.39 -4.86 3.46
CA ASP A 14 13.75 -5.35 3.28
C ASP A 14 14.39 -4.68 2.04
N PRO A 15 15.44 -3.86 2.19
CA PRO A 15 16.12 -3.24 1.05
C PRO A 15 16.68 -4.29 0.08
N ALA A 16 17.05 -5.49 0.55
CA ALA A 16 17.58 -6.57 -0.29
C ALA A 16 16.57 -7.06 -1.34
N ARG A 17 15.27 -6.89 -1.07
CA ARG A 17 14.18 -7.26 -1.97
C ARG A 17 13.79 -6.14 -2.93
N CYS A 18 14.22 -4.90 -2.68
CA CYS A 18 13.96 -3.77 -3.56
C CYS A 18 14.90 -3.79 -4.78
N ASN A 19 14.36 -3.43 -5.94
CA ASN A 19 15.16 -3.07 -7.10
C ASN A 19 15.69 -1.63 -6.99
N TYR A 20 16.52 -1.20 -7.95
CA TYR A 20 17.15 0.13 -7.91
C TYR A 20 16.14 1.29 -7.98
N GLU A 21 15.05 1.11 -8.74
CA GLU A 21 14.01 2.12 -8.87
C GLU A 21 13.22 2.25 -7.57
N GLU A 22 12.80 1.14 -6.98
CA GLU A 22 12.10 1.10 -5.69
C GLU A 22 12.97 1.69 -4.57
N TRP A 23 14.25 1.33 -4.54
CA TRP A 23 15.21 1.90 -3.59
C TRP A 23 15.32 3.43 -3.72
N ALA A 24 15.40 3.93 -4.96
CA ALA A 24 15.43 5.37 -5.23
C ALA A 24 14.09 6.06 -4.87
N GLN A 25 12.96 5.42 -5.15
CA GLN A 25 11.62 5.89 -4.80
C GLN A 25 11.44 6.01 -3.28
N VAL A 26 11.95 5.04 -2.49
CA VAL A 26 11.98 5.14 -1.02
C VAL A 26 12.76 6.37 -0.59
N GLY A 27 13.93 6.62 -1.17
CA GLY A 27 14.72 7.82 -0.87
C GLY A 27 14.00 9.13 -1.22
N MET A 28 13.31 9.17 -2.37
CA MET A 28 12.52 10.32 -2.81
C MET A 28 11.33 10.59 -1.87
N ALA A 29 10.61 9.54 -1.48
CA ALA A 29 9.50 9.62 -0.54
C ALA A 29 9.95 10.14 0.85
N LEU A 30 11.04 9.60 1.38
CA LEU A 30 11.60 10.05 2.66
C LEU A 30 12.00 11.54 2.60
N GLN A 31 12.58 11.99 1.50
CA GLN A 31 12.94 13.40 1.33
C GLN A 31 11.71 14.32 1.26
N LEU A 32 10.66 13.91 0.54
CA LEU A 32 9.43 14.69 0.40
C LEU A 32 8.70 14.85 1.74
N GLU A 33 8.72 13.81 2.57
CA GLU A 33 8.12 13.79 3.91
C GLU A 33 8.99 14.47 4.98
N GLY A 34 10.14 15.03 4.60
CA GLY A 34 11.03 15.79 5.49
C GLY A 34 11.92 14.94 6.40
N LEU A 35 12.14 13.66 6.07
CA LEU A 35 13.14 12.82 6.75
C LEU A 35 14.56 13.13 6.26
N SER A 36 15.56 12.57 6.94
CA SER A 36 16.96 12.84 6.64
C SER A 36 17.57 11.76 5.74
N ALA A 37 18.62 12.12 5.00
CA ALA A 37 19.43 11.16 4.24
C ALA A 37 20.03 10.05 5.13
N SER A 38 20.24 10.34 6.41
CA SER A 38 20.73 9.39 7.40
C SER A 38 19.72 8.30 7.74
N ASP A 39 18.42 8.63 7.77
CA ASP A 39 17.36 7.63 7.98
C ASP A 39 17.33 6.62 6.82
N TRP A 40 17.49 7.11 5.59
CA TRP A 40 17.57 6.28 4.38
C TRP A 40 18.86 5.48 4.28
N ASP A 41 20.00 6.07 4.69
CA ASP A 41 21.29 5.37 4.75
C ASP A 41 21.26 4.22 5.77
N LEU A 42 20.71 4.48 6.97
CA LEU A 42 20.56 3.46 8.01
C LEU A 42 19.70 2.28 7.55
N TRP A 43 18.59 2.56 6.87
CA TRP A 43 17.76 1.52 6.26
C TRP A 43 18.53 0.75 5.18
N SER A 44 19.19 1.46 4.25
CA SER A 44 19.95 0.86 3.15
C SER A 44 21.10 -0.04 3.61
N ARG A 45 21.70 0.23 4.77
CA ARG A 45 22.74 -0.62 5.39
C ARG A 45 22.28 -2.04 5.73
N ARG A 46 20.96 -2.29 5.80
CA ARG A 46 20.42 -3.65 6.02
C ARG A 46 20.67 -4.59 4.84
N ASP A 47 21.04 -4.06 3.67
CA ASP A 47 21.54 -4.84 2.53
C ASP A 47 23.06 -4.63 2.31
N PRO A 48 23.92 -5.30 3.10
CA PRO A 48 25.37 -5.11 3.02
C PRO A 48 25.97 -5.59 1.69
N ALA A 49 25.26 -6.38 0.89
CA ALA A 49 25.77 -6.89 -0.38
C ALA A 49 25.75 -5.84 -1.49
N ARG A 50 24.76 -4.95 -1.48
CA ARG A 50 24.62 -3.85 -2.46
C ARG A 50 24.90 -2.47 -1.86
N TYR A 51 24.99 -2.36 -0.53
CA TYR A 51 25.29 -1.10 0.12
C TYR A 51 26.72 -0.61 -0.16
N HIS A 52 26.82 0.64 -0.61
CA HIS A 52 28.08 1.36 -0.74
C HIS A 52 28.06 2.64 0.10
N GLU A 53 29.06 2.80 0.96
CA GLU A 53 29.15 3.95 1.85
C GLU A 53 29.20 5.26 1.05
N GLY A 54 28.31 6.20 1.41
CA GLY A 54 28.23 7.52 0.77
C GLY A 54 27.46 7.56 -0.56
N GLU A 55 26.97 6.42 -1.08
CA GLU A 55 26.12 6.41 -2.27
C GLU A 55 24.76 7.06 -2.00
N CYS A 56 24.15 6.74 -0.85
CA CYS A 56 22.87 7.32 -0.40
C CYS A 56 22.95 8.86 -0.37
N TYR A 57 24.00 9.42 0.25
CA TYR A 57 24.16 10.88 0.35
C TYR A 57 24.35 11.56 -1.00
N LYS A 58 25.07 10.92 -1.93
CA LYS A 58 25.23 11.44 -3.30
C LYS A 58 23.90 11.45 -4.05
N LYS A 59 23.13 10.36 -3.95
CA LYS A 59 21.81 10.24 -4.60
C LYS A 59 20.78 11.18 -3.98
N TRP A 60 20.82 11.37 -2.67
CA TRP A 60 19.90 12.25 -1.95
C TRP A 60 19.86 13.67 -2.52
N GLY A 61 21.02 14.23 -2.87
CA GLY A 61 21.11 15.56 -3.48
C GLY A 61 20.46 15.67 -4.86
N SER A 62 20.30 14.56 -5.58
CA SER A 62 19.66 14.54 -6.91
C SER A 62 18.14 14.53 -6.88
N PHE A 63 17.54 14.16 -5.74
CA PHE A 63 16.09 14.00 -5.60
C PHE A 63 15.32 15.31 -5.56
N ALA A 64 15.94 16.40 -5.13
CA ALA A 64 15.30 17.72 -5.06
C ALA A 64 14.76 18.19 -6.42
N SER A 65 15.46 17.86 -7.51
CA SER A 65 15.03 18.17 -8.88
C SER A 65 14.00 17.15 -9.40
N ALA A 66 14.14 15.87 -9.05
CA ALA A 66 13.26 14.80 -9.50
C ALA A 66 11.85 14.87 -8.88
N ASN A 67 11.76 15.20 -7.59
CA ASN A 67 10.51 15.35 -6.85
C ASN A 67 9.61 16.48 -7.41
N ALA A 68 10.18 17.44 -8.13
CA ALA A 68 9.40 18.50 -8.79
C ALA A 68 8.65 18.01 -10.04
N SER A 69 9.13 16.94 -10.70
CA SER A 69 8.55 16.42 -11.94
C SER A 69 7.67 15.18 -11.74
N SER A 70 7.95 14.37 -10.71
CA SER A 70 7.16 13.18 -10.38
C SER A 70 7.19 12.95 -8.86
N PRO A 71 6.29 13.57 -8.09
CA PRO A 71 6.34 13.51 -6.64
C PRO A 71 6.03 12.10 -6.15
N VAL A 72 7.02 11.46 -5.50
CA VAL A 72 6.86 10.19 -4.80
C VAL A 72 6.60 10.49 -3.33
N THR A 73 5.45 10.04 -2.80
CA THR A 73 4.98 10.36 -1.44
C THR A 73 5.19 9.19 -0.48
N ALA A 74 4.90 9.38 0.82
CA ALA A 74 4.86 8.29 1.80
C ALA A 74 4.00 7.08 1.35
N GLY A 75 3.02 7.29 0.47
CA GLY A 75 2.19 6.21 -0.09
C GLY A 75 3.00 5.12 -0.80
N THR A 76 4.14 5.46 -1.39
CA THR A 76 5.03 4.47 -2.03
C THR A 76 5.71 3.57 -1.00
N ILE A 77 6.12 4.11 0.15
CA ILE A 77 6.70 3.34 1.25
C ILE A 77 5.65 2.40 1.85
N VAL A 78 4.43 2.90 2.05
CA VAL A 78 3.30 2.09 2.49
C VAL A 78 3.08 0.93 1.51
N HIS A 79 2.87 1.23 0.23
CA HIS A 79 2.64 0.23 -0.82
C HIS A 79 3.74 -0.85 -0.84
N LEU A 80 5.02 -0.48 -0.85
CA LEU A 80 6.14 -1.44 -0.82
C LEU A 80 6.17 -2.29 0.45
N SER A 81 5.83 -1.72 1.61
CA SER A 81 5.70 -2.48 2.85
C SER A 81 4.61 -3.55 2.75
N HIS A 82 3.47 -3.22 2.14
CA HIS A 82 2.37 -4.18 1.92
C HIS A 82 2.78 -5.28 0.93
N GLU A 83 3.44 -4.94 -0.18
CA GLU A 83 3.92 -5.92 -1.15
C GLU A 83 4.92 -6.91 -0.54
N HIS A 84 5.84 -6.45 0.32
CA HIS A 84 6.85 -7.32 0.90
C HIS A 84 6.33 -8.21 2.04
N ASN A 85 5.43 -7.71 2.89
CA ASN A 85 5.06 -8.38 4.15
C ASN A 85 3.55 -8.38 4.46
N GLY A 86 2.71 -8.01 3.49
CA GLY A 86 1.28 -7.82 3.71
C GLY A 86 0.95 -6.62 4.60
N PRO A 87 -0.36 -6.36 4.82
CA PRO A 87 -0.83 -5.27 5.67
C PRO A 87 -0.28 -5.33 7.08
N MET A 88 -0.01 -4.15 7.64
CA MET A 88 0.21 -4.05 9.07
C MET A 88 -1.10 -4.44 9.74
N ALA A 89 -1.08 -5.41 10.64
CA ALA A 89 -2.27 -5.76 11.41
C ALA A 89 -2.56 -4.58 12.35
N SER A 90 -3.47 -3.69 11.95
CA SER A 90 -4.01 -2.72 12.89
C SER A 90 -4.80 -3.47 13.95
N SER A 91 -4.58 -3.16 15.23
CA SER A 91 -5.45 -3.64 16.31
C SER A 91 -6.92 -3.21 16.15
N THR A 92 -7.21 -2.30 15.20
CA THR A 92 -8.56 -1.85 14.84
C THR A 92 -9.13 -2.54 13.60
N ASN A 93 -8.37 -3.41 12.91
CA ASN A 93 -8.88 -4.21 11.78
C ASN A 93 -9.70 -5.39 12.30
N VAL A 94 -10.84 -5.07 12.90
CA VAL A 94 -11.86 -6.03 13.33
C VAL A 94 -12.89 -6.13 12.21
N ALA A 95 -13.26 -7.36 11.83
CA ALA A 95 -14.41 -7.56 10.96
C ALA A 95 -15.66 -7.01 11.67
N LEU A 96 -16.26 -5.97 11.09
CA LEU A 96 -17.51 -5.42 11.60
C LEU A 96 -18.62 -6.47 11.44
N ASP A 97 -19.37 -6.70 12.51
CA ASP A 97 -20.62 -7.44 12.43
C ASP A 97 -21.69 -6.57 11.73
N TRP A 98 -22.76 -7.19 11.25
CA TRP A 98 -23.85 -6.49 10.55
C TRP A 98 -24.47 -5.36 11.38
N ASP A 99 -24.52 -5.55 12.70
CA ASP A 99 -25.09 -4.59 13.65
C ASP A 99 -24.04 -3.65 14.27
N ALA A 100 -22.79 -3.69 13.79
CA ALA A 100 -21.72 -2.89 14.37
C ALA A 100 -21.90 -1.40 14.04
N VAL A 101 -21.68 -0.54 15.03
CA VAL A 101 -21.68 0.91 14.86
C VAL A 101 -20.36 1.34 14.25
N ILE A 102 -20.41 1.98 13.08
CA ILE A 102 -19.22 2.53 12.43
C ILE A 102 -18.69 3.71 13.25
N THR A 103 -17.62 3.46 14.00
CA THR A 103 -16.82 4.51 14.66
C THR A 103 -15.66 4.93 13.77
N VAL A 104 -15.16 6.15 13.95
CA VAL A 104 -14.08 6.74 13.12
C VAL A 104 -12.81 5.87 13.10
N ASP A 105 -12.58 5.08 14.16
CA ASP A 105 -11.42 4.19 14.32
C ASP A 105 -11.56 2.84 13.61
N ALA A 106 -12.74 2.51 13.07
CA ALA A 106 -13.04 1.23 12.41
C ALA A 106 -13.19 1.37 10.88
N ILE A 107 -12.69 2.48 10.33
CA ILE A 107 -12.65 2.72 8.88
C ILE A 107 -11.33 2.12 8.39
N ILE A 108 -11.41 1.09 7.55
CA ILE A 108 -10.24 0.64 6.79
C ILE A 108 -9.77 1.83 5.98
N ASP A 109 -8.52 2.23 6.14
CA ASP A 109 -7.96 3.34 5.38
C ASP A 109 -8.11 3.02 3.88
N ALA A 110 -8.59 3.98 3.08
CA ALA A 110 -8.81 3.79 1.66
C ALA A 110 -7.52 3.38 0.93
N TYR A 111 -6.35 3.69 1.52
CA TYR A 111 -5.05 3.25 1.05
C TYR A 111 -4.75 1.76 1.30
N GLU A 112 -5.43 1.09 2.24
CA GLU A 112 -5.28 -0.35 2.52
C GLU A 112 -6.17 -1.23 1.64
N VAL A 113 -7.24 -0.67 1.07
CA VAL A 113 -8.09 -1.37 0.10
C VAL A 113 -7.52 -1.13 -1.29
N ALA A 114 -6.61 -2.01 -1.74
CA ALA A 114 -6.23 -2.01 -3.14
C ALA A 114 -7.50 -2.21 -4.00
N PRO A 115 -7.85 -1.28 -4.91
CA PRO A 115 -8.99 -1.47 -5.80
C PRO A 115 -8.64 -2.61 -6.75
N LYS A 116 -9.01 -3.83 -6.35
CA LYS A 116 -8.98 -4.95 -7.27
C LYS A 116 -10.13 -4.74 -8.23
N ALA A 117 -9.81 -4.43 -9.49
CA ALA A 117 -10.81 -4.43 -10.55
C ALA A 117 -11.49 -5.80 -10.52
N THR A 118 -12.80 -5.82 -10.31
CA THR A 118 -13.58 -7.03 -10.43
C THR A 118 -13.56 -7.42 -11.90
N GLU A 119 -13.01 -8.57 -12.25
CA GLU A 119 -13.07 -9.07 -13.62
C GLU A 119 -14.51 -9.44 -13.94
N GLU A 120 -15.08 -8.77 -14.95
CA GLU A 120 -16.40 -9.13 -15.47
C GLU A 120 -16.29 -10.51 -16.15
N PRO A 121 -17.25 -11.43 -15.91
CA PRO A 121 -17.28 -12.70 -16.62
C PRO A 121 -17.38 -12.50 -18.13
N ASP A 122 -16.71 -13.35 -18.91
CA ASP A 122 -16.71 -13.28 -20.38
C ASP A 122 -18.12 -13.32 -21.00
N ASP A 123 -19.11 -13.91 -20.32
CA ASP A 123 -20.49 -14.07 -20.77
C ASP A 123 -21.49 -13.36 -19.84
N TRP A 124 -21.16 -12.15 -19.41
CA TRP A 124 -21.97 -11.34 -18.50
C TRP A 124 -23.35 -11.00 -19.08
N ASN A 125 -24.40 -11.65 -18.57
CA ASN A 125 -25.80 -11.36 -18.91
C ASN A 125 -26.63 -11.10 -17.63
N PRO A 126 -26.50 -9.90 -17.04
CA PRO A 126 -27.05 -9.60 -15.72
C PRO A 126 -28.57 -9.72 -15.67
N ALA A 127 -29.26 -9.42 -16.78
CA ALA A 127 -30.70 -9.54 -16.85
C ALA A 127 -31.15 -11.01 -16.74
N ASN A 128 -30.48 -11.93 -17.44
CA ASN A 128 -30.82 -13.35 -17.40
C ASN A 128 -30.47 -13.97 -16.05
N ASP A 129 -29.32 -13.63 -15.47
CA ASP A 129 -28.93 -14.14 -14.14
C ASP A 129 -29.89 -13.67 -13.04
N LEU A 130 -30.36 -12.41 -13.10
CA LEU A 130 -31.39 -11.91 -12.21
C LEU A 130 -32.72 -12.65 -12.39
N ILE A 131 -33.15 -12.88 -13.65
CA ILE A 131 -34.37 -13.64 -13.95
C ILE A 131 -34.24 -15.07 -13.42
N ARG A 132 -33.10 -15.74 -13.64
CA ARG A 132 -32.85 -17.10 -13.16
C ARG A 132 -32.88 -17.17 -11.64
N TYR A 133 -32.21 -16.24 -10.96
CA TYR A 133 -32.19 -16.17 -9.49
C TYR A 133 -33.60 -16.00 -8.92
N LEU A 134 -34.35 -15.02 -9.42
CA LEU A 134 -35.72 -14.77 -8.98
C LEU A 134 -36.64 -15.96 -9.28
N SER A 135 -36.49 -16.60 -10.44
CA SER A 135 -37.29 -17.78 -10.82
C SER A 135 -36.91 -19.05 -10.03
N THR A 136 -35.71 -19.11 -9.46
CA THR A 136 -35.25 -20.24 -8.62
C THR A 136 -35.68 -20.04 -7.16
N LEU A 137 -35.66 -18.79 -6.69
CA LEU A 137 -36.09 -18.44 -5.33
C LEU A 137 -37.60 -18.44 -5.16
N PHE A 138 -38.32 -18.04 -6.21
CA PHE A 138 -39.77 -17.99 -6.23
C PHE A 138 -40.26 -18.97 -7.28
N GLU A 139 -40.50 -20.21 -6.88
CA GLU A 139 -41.28 -21.12 -7.73
C GLU A 139 -42.72 -20.60 -7.79
N ALA A 140 -43.34 -20.65 -8.98
CA ALA A 140 -44.73 -20.25 -9.19
C ALA A 140 -45.78 -21.11 -8.43
N SER A 141 -45.31 -22.04 -7.58
CA SER A 141 -46.07 -22.94 -6.71
C SER A 141 -46.11 -22.48 -5.24
N GLU A 142 -45.35 -21.46 -4.84
CA GLU A 142 -45.52 -20.85 -3.50
C GLU A 142 -46.75 -19.93 -3.49
N HIS A 143 -47.92 -20.54 -3.28
CA HIS A 143 -49.15 -19.84 -2.93
C HIS A 143 -50.03 -20.65 -1.98
#